data_AF-M0MR07-F1
#
_entry.id   AF-M0MR07-F1
#
_cell.length_a   1.000
_cell.length_b   1.000
_cell.length_c   1.000
_cell.angle_alpha   90.00
_cell.angle_beta   90.00
_cell.angle_gamma   90.00
#
_symmetry.space_group_name_H-M   'P 1'
#
loop_
_entity.id
_entity.type
_entity.pdbx_description
1 polymer ?
#
loop_
_entity_poly.entity_id
_entity_poly.type
_entity_poly.pdbx_seq_one_letter_code
_entity_poly.pdbx_strand_id
1 'polypeptide(L)' 'MGENRPSRGHFRCQKCDHEANADYNVARNIGFRYVRRGRQSSRRTGDGQLALKSGTLKPKRGFTAYATA' A
#
# COMPACT_ATOMS: atom_id res chain seq x y z
N MET A 1 1.76 35.73 15.27
CA MET A 1 1.50 34.51 14.48
C MET A 1 0.76 33.55 15.39
N GLY A 2 -0.45 33.12 15.04
CA GLY A 2 -1.25 32.22 15.88
C GLY A 2 -0.76 30.77 15.82
N GLU A 3 -1.30 29.92 16.68
CA GLU A 3 -1.06 28.47 16.62
C GLU A 3 -1.93 27.83 15.52
N ASN A 4 -1.37 26.84 14.82
CA ASN A 4 -2.14 26.09 13.80
C ASN A 4 -3.19 25.16 14.42
N ARG A 5 -3.03 24.77 15.68
CA ARG A 5 -3.92 23.82 16.39
C ARG A 5 -4.36 24.42 17.73
N PRO A 6 -5.31 25.37 17.74
CA PRO A 6 -5.74 26.06 18.95
C PRO A 6 -6.55 25.16 19.91
N SER A 7 -7.08 24.03 19.43
CA SER A 7 -7.76 23.05 20.28
C SER A 7 -7.58 21.62 19.75
N ARG A 8 -7.95 20.61 20.56
CA ARG A 8 -7.74 19.20 20.19
C ARG A 8 -8.40 18.84 18.86
N GLY A 9 -9.62 19.32 18.62
CA GLY A 9 -10.41 18.98 17.44
C GLY A 9 -10.29 19.98 16.28
N HIS A 10 -9.55 21.08 16.44
CA HIS A 10 -9.51 22.16 15.47
C HIS A 10 -8.10 22.37 14.92
N PHE A 11 -8.00 22.47 13.60
CA PHE A 11 -6.78 22.88 12.90
C PHE A 11 -7.12 24.02 11.92
N ARG A 12 -6.30 25.07 11.92
CA ARG A 12 -6.30 26.14 10.93
C ARG A 12 -4.88 26.41 10.47
N CYS A 13 -4.64 26.37 9.17
CA CYS A 13 -3.36 26.75 8.62
C CYS A 13 -3.17 28.28 8.67
N GLN A 14 -2.16 28.77 9.38
CA GLN A 14 -1.87 30.21 9.52
C GLN A 14 -1.29 30.85 8.25
N LYS A 15 -1.04 30.06 7.19
CA LYS A 15 -0.53 30.55 5.90
C LYS A 15 -1.59 30.67 4.82
N CYS A 16 -2.60 29.80 4.83
CA CYS A 16 -3.61 29.72 3.78
C CYS A 16 -5.05 29.63 4.30
N ASP A 17 -5.24 29.80 5.61
CA ASP A 17 -6.53 29.80 6.30
C ASP A 17 -7.40 28.56 6.11
N HIS A 18 -6.82 27.44 5.65
CA HIS A 18 -7.54 26.17 5.54
C HIS A 18 -7.86 25.61 6.93
N GLU A 19 -9.14 25.35 7.17
CA GLU A 19 -9.66 24.78 8.41
C GLU A 19 -10.10 23.32 8.23
N ALA A 20 -9.81 22.49 9.23
CA ALA A 20 -10.21 21.08 9.26
C ALA A 20 -10.22 20.55 10.70
N ASN A 21 -10.84 19.39 10.91
CA ASN A 21 -10.61 18.64 12.15
C ASN A 21 -9.12 18.23 12.24
N ALA A 22 -8.52 18.37 13.42
CA ALA A 22 -7.09 18.12 13.60
C ALA A 22 -6.69 16.66 13.31
N ASP A 23 -7.49 15.68 13.73
CA ASP A 23 -7.20 14.25 13.52
C ASP A 23 -7.36 13.88 12.04
N TYR A 24 -8.37 14.42 11.38
CA TYR A 24 -8.55 14.29 9.93
C TYR A 24 -7.35 14.88 9.16
N ASN A 25 -6.90 16.09 9.53
CA ASN A 25 -5.75 16.73 8.90
C ASN A 25 -4.47 15.90 9.06
N VAL A 26 -4.23 15.34 10.25
CA VAL A 26 -3.09 14.43 10.49
C VAL A 26 -3.20 13.17 9.63
N ALA A 27 -4.36 12.51 9.63
CA ALA A 27 -4.57 11.29 8.83
C ALA A 27 -4.33 11.54 7.33
N ARG A 28 -4.87 12.65 6.81
CA ARG A 28 -4.69 13.07 5.41
C ARG A 28 -3.21 13.33 5.10
N ASN A 29 -2.48 14.02 5.98
CA ASN A 29 -1.04 14.31 5.79
C ASN A 29 -0.18 13.04 5.80
N ILE A 30 -0.48 12.10 6.71
CA ILE A 30 0.21 10.80 6.73
C ILE A 30 -0.08 10.01 5.46
N GLY A 31 -1.35 9.93 5.03
CA GLY A 31 -1.73 9.28 3.78
C GLY A 31 -0.99 9.87 2.57
N PHE A 32 -0.99 11.20 2.42
CA PHE A 32 -0.28 11.85 1.32
C PHE A 32 1.23 11.64 1.35
N ARG A 33 1.85 11.54 2.55
CA ARG A 33 3.28 11.20 2.66
C ARG A 33 3.58 9.86 2.00
N TYR A 34 2.72 8.86 2.15
CA TYR A 34 2.91 7.55 1.53
C TYR A 34 2.59 7.55 0.03
N VAL A 35 1.56 8.29 -0.41
CA VAL A 35 1.28 8.48 -1.85
C VAL A 35 2.48 9.10 -2.57
N ARG A 36 3.06 10.17 -2.01
CA ARG A 36 4.22 10.86 -2.60
C ARG A 36 5.50 10.02 -2.59
N ARG A 37 5.64 9.09 -1.66
CA ARG A 37 6.77 8.15 -1.58
C ARG A 37 6.70 7.05 -2.64
N GLY A 38 5.61 6.96 -3.40
CA GLY A 38 5.40 5.91 -4.38
C GLY A 38 5.31 4.53 -3.75
N ARG A 39 5.36 3.49 -4.58
CA ARG A 39 5.27 2.10 -4.13
C ARG A 39 6.46 1.77 -3.23
N GLN A 40 6.21 1.72 -1.93
CA GLN A 40 7.20 1.28 -0.95
C GLN A 40 7.42 -0.22 -1.14
N SER A 41 8.69 -0.65 -1.21
CA SER A 41 9.00 -2.07 -1.12
C SER A 41 8.42 -2.59 0.21
N SER A 42 7.74 -3.73 0.17
CA SER A 42 7.26 -4.35 1.40
C SER A 42 8.51 -4.68 2.22
N ARG A 43 8.66 -4.08 3.39
CA ARG A 43 9.84 -4.28 4.23
C ARG A 43 9.95 -5.71 4.80
N ARG A 44 9.08 -6.65 4.41
CA ARG A 44 9.07 -8.09 4.78
C ARG A 44 7.86 -8.91 4.29
N THR A 45 7.03 -8.43 3.36
CA THR A 45 5.80 -9.17 2.93
C THR A 45 5.91 -9.78 1.53
N GLY A 46 7.07 -9.63 0.87
CA GLY A 46 7.35 -10.24 -0.41
C GLY A 46 8.42 -11.30 -0.23
N ASP A 47 8.05 -12.47 0.30
CA ASP A 47 8.90 -13.63 0.13
C ASP A 47 8.96 -13.91 -1.38
N GLY A 48 10.07 -13.51 -2.01
CA GLY A 48 10.35 -13.77 -3.43
C GLY A 48 10.48 -15.27 -3.76
N GLN A 49 10.27 -16.13 -2.76
CA GLN A 49 10.25 -17.59 -2.84
C GLN A 49 8.89 -18.16 -3.27
N LEU A 50 7.83 -17.35 -3.38
CA LEU A 50 6.52 -17.77 -3.91
C LEU A 50 6.39 -17.66 -5.43
N ALA A 51 7.46 -17.27 -6.14
CA ALA A 51 7.50 -17.45 -7.58
C ALA A 51 7.55 -18.96 -7.86
N LEU A 52 6.48 -19.51 -8.43
CA LEU A 52 6.49 -20.84 -9.04
C LEU A 52 7.75 -20.92 -9.90
N LYS A 53 8.63 -21.90 -9.65
CA LYS A 53 9.87 -22.10 -10.43
C LYS A 53 9.52 -22.00 -11.92
N SER A 54 9.96 -20.93 -12.58
CA SER A 54 9.77 -20.76 -14.01
C SER A 54 10.53 -21.87 -14.72
N GLY A 55 9.81 -22.73 -15.44
CA GLY A 55 10.41 -23.81 -16.20
C GLY A 55 9.35 -24.66 -16.89
N THR A 56 9.65 -25.10 -18.10
CA THR A 56 8.84 -26.09 -18.80
C THR A 56 9.05 -27.44 -18.12
N LEU A 57 8.02 -27.97 -17.46
CA LEU A 57 8.05 -29.33 -16.93
C LEU A 57 8.19 -30.31 -18.10
N LYS A 58 9.30 -31.04 -18.15
CA LYS A 58 9.45 -32.17 -19.09
C LYS A 58 8.72 -33.39 -18.49
N PRO A 59 7.68 -33.92 -19.15
CA PRO A 59 7.01 -35.12 -18.65
C PRO A 59 8.01 -36.28 -18.63
N LYS A 60 8.15 -36.96 -17.48
CA LYS A 60 9.02 -38.14 -17.36
C LYS A 60 8.40 -39.41 -17.95
N ARG A 61 7.12 -39.37 -18.34
CA ARG A 61 6.35 -40.51 -18.87
C ARG A 61 5.30 -40.03 -19.88
N GLY A 62 4.92 -40.90 -20.82
CA GLY A 62 3.90 -40.62 -21.83
C GLY A 62 2.52 -40.36 -21.21
N PHE A 63 1.68 -39.64 -21.95
CA PHE A 63 0.27 -39.40 -21.60
C PHE A 63 -0.57 -40.64 -21.93
N THR A 64 -1.32 -41.15 -20.96
CA THR A 64 -2.35 -42.18 -21.18
C THR A 64 -3.71 -41.49 -21.12
N ALA A 65 -4.41 -41.43 -22.25
CA ALA A 65 -5.78 -40.93 -22.28
C ALA A 65 -6.70 -41.87 -21.48
N TYR A 66 -7.65 -41.30 -20.74
CA TYR A 66 -8.72 -42.09 -20.12
C TYR A 66 -9.60 -42.68 -21.22
N ALA A 67 -9.97 -43.96 -21.07
CA ALA A 67 -10.87 -44.60 -22.01
C ALA A 67 -12.23 -43.88 -21.95
N THR A 68 -12.69 -43.43 -23.11
CA THR A 68 -14.06 -42.97 -23.29
C THR A 68 -14.97 -44.20 -23.27
N ALA A 69 -16.00 -44.15 -22.42
CA ALA A 69 -17.02 -45.19 -22.30
C ALA A 69 -17.75 -45.43 -23.63
#